data_AF-A0A141RMK4-F1
#
_entry.id   AF-A0A141RMK4-F1
#
_cell.length_a   1.000
_cell.length_b   1.000
_cell.length_c   1.000
_cell.angle_alpha   90.00
_cell.angle_beta   90.00
_cell.angle_gamma   90.00
#
_symmetry.space_group_name_H-M   'P 1'
#
loop_
_entity.id
_entity.type
_entity.pdbx_description
1 polymer ?
#
loop_
_entity_poly.entity_id
_entity_poly.type
_entity_poly.pdbx_seq_one_letter_code
_entity_poly.pdbx_strand_id
1 'polypeptide(L)'
;DQYNQTGVELGYFTQQNKDANSNKYNESGYKTTLFHTFKVNTSMLTSRPEIRFYATYIKALENELDGFTFEDNKDDQFAVGAQAEIWW
;
A
#
# COMPACT_ATOMS: atom_id res chain seq x y z
N ASP A 1 14.60 8.56 -21.77
CA ASP A 1 13.20 8.33 -21.35
C ASP A 1 12.73 6.88 -21.19
N GLN A 2 13.51 5.84 -21.52
CA GLN A 2 13.00 4.45 -21.55
C GLN A 2 13.15 3.62 -20.26
N TYR A 3 13.55 4.25 -19.15
CA TYR A 3 14.01 3.54 -17.94
C TYR A 3 13.31 3.98 -16.65
N ASN A 4 12.42 4.98 -16.72
CA ASN A 4 11.76 5.58 -15.57
C ASN A 4 10.25 5.43 -15.74
N GLN A 5 9.59 4.70 -14.83
CA GLN A 5 8.14 4.52 -14.85
C GLN A 5 7.55 5.04 -13.54
N THR A 6 6.77 6.12 -13.63
CA THR A 6 5.91 6.55 -12.52
C THR A 6 4.55 5.88 -12.66
N GLY A 7 4.02 5.40 -11.55
CA GLY A 7 2.66 4.87 -11.46
C GLY A 7 2.00 5.30 -10.16
N VAL A 8 0.68 5.22 -10.15
CA VAL A 8 -0.14 5.40 -8.96
C VAL A 8 -1.02 4.17 -8.79
N GLU A 9 -1.15 3.71 -7.55
CA GLU A 9 -2.03 2.63 -7.14
C GLU A 9 -3.00 3.20 -6.11
N LEU A 10 -4.30 2.99 -6.36
CA LEU A 10 -5.38 3.36 -5.47
C LEU A 10 -6.12 2.08 -5.10
N GLY A 11 -6.33 1.84 -3.81
CA GLY A 11 -7.05 0.69 -3.30
C GLY A 11 -8.03 1.13 -2.22
N TYR A 12 -9.25 0.62 -2.27
CA TYR A 12 -10.22 0.74 -1.18
C TYR A 12 -10.44 -0.64 -0.59
N PHE A 13 -10.41 -0.76 0.73
CA PHE A 13 -10.66 -2.00 1.44
C PHE A 13 -11.80 -1.80 2.41
N THR A 14 -12.68 -2.80 2.46
CA THR A 14 -13.73 -2.92 3.46
C THR A 14 -13.74 -4.35 3.94
N GLN A 15 -13.66 -4.52 5.25
CA GLN A 15 -13.64 -5.79 5.93
C GLN A 15 -14.65 -5.72 7.06
N GLN A 16 -15.59 -6.66 7.06
CA GLN A 16 -16.53 -6.81 8.15
C GLN A 16 -16.06 -7.99 9.00
N ASN A 17 -15.48 -7.69 10.16
CA ASN A 17 -15.02 -8.69 11.11
C ASN A 17 -16.10 -8.96 12.16
N LYS A 18 -16.18 -10.21 12.61
CA LYS A 18 -17.14 -10.65 13.63
C LYS A 18 -16.35 -11.17 14.83
N ASP A 19 -16.53 -10.54 15.98
CA ASP A 19 -15.88 -10.98 17.22
C ASP A 19 -16.52 -12.30 17.75
N ALA A 20 -15.83 -12.97 18.67
CA ALA A 20 -16.26 -14.21 19.31
C ALA A 20 -17.67 -14.10 19.95
N ASN A 21 -18.06 -12.87 20.34
CA ASN A 21 -19.38 -12.56 20.88
C ASN A 21 -20.45 -12.25 19.81
N SER A 22 -20.18 -12.52 18.53
CA SER A 22 -21.07 -12.25 17.39
C SER A 22 -21.38 -10.78 17.09
N ASN A 23 -20.63 -9.85 17.68
CA ASN A 23 -20.67 -8.44 17.30
C ASN A 23 -20.03 -8.27 15.92
N LYS A 24 -20.72 -7.58 15.01
CA LYS A 24 -20.22 -7.24 13.68
C LYS A 24 -19.56 -5.88 13.76
N TYR A 25 -18.41 -5.76 13.17
CA TYR A 25 -17.67 -4.53 13.13
C TYR A 25 -17.15 -4.31 11.72
N ASN A 26 -17.26 -3.06 11.27
CA ASN A 26 -16.81 -2.67 9.96
C ASN A 26 -15.46 -1.95 10.09
N GLU A 27 -14.50 -2.46 9.34
CA GLU A 27 -13.22 -1.81 9.11
C GLU A 27 -13.18 -1.41 7.65
N SER A 28 -13.03 -0.13 7.38
CA SER A 28 -12.90 0.36 6.01
C SER A 28 -11.78 1.37 5.92
N GLY A 29 -11.16 1.46 4.76
CA GLY A 29 -10.05 2.36 4.55
C GLY A 29 -9.63 2.42 3.10
N TYR A 30 -8.78 3.39 2.80
CA TYR A 30 -8.21 3.55 1.49
C TYR A 30 -6.69 3.63 1.58
N LYS A 31 -6.04 3.07 0.56
CA LYS A 31 -4.61 3.10 0.33
C LYS A 31 -4.35 3.82 -0.97
N THR A 32 -3.47 4.80 -0.93
CA THR A 32 -2.93 5.48 -2.09
C THR A 32 -1.43 5.29 -2.10
N THR A 33 -0.90 4.63 -3.12
CA THR A 33 0.54 4.42 -3.30
C THR A 33 0.98 5.14 -4.56
N LEU A 34 1.87 6.11 -4.43
CA LEU A 34 2.62 6.66 -5.55
C LEU A 34 3.95 5.92 -5.64
N PHE A 35 4.31 5.42 -6.82
CA PHE A 35 5.59 4.76 -7.00
C PHE A 35 6.32 5.28 -8.23
N HIS A 36 7.63 5.35 -8.11
CA HIS A 36 8.54 5.66 -9.19
C HIS A 36 9.58 4.56 -9.30
N THR A 37 9.64 3.95 -10.46
CA THR A 37 10.42 2.74 -10.70
C THR A 37 11.49 3.00 -11.75
N PHE A 38 12.72 2.65 -11.42
CA PHE A 38 13.84 2.59 -12.33
C PHE A 38 13.99 1.16 -12.82
N LYS A 39 13.83 0.98 -14.14
CA LYS A 39 14.01 -0.30 -14.82
C LYS A 39 15.13 -0.15 -15.83
N VAL A 40 16.02 -1.12 -15.90
CA VAL A 40 17.18 -1.07 -16.83
C VAL A 40 16.75 -1.38 -18.28
N ASN A 41 15.53 -1.88 -18.52
CA ASN A 41 15.06 -2.22 -19.86
C ASN A 41 13.51 -2.24 -19.97
N THR A 42 12.97 -2.20 -21.18
CA THR A 42 11.56 -1.84 -21.50
C THR A 42 10.57 -3.00 -21.48
N SER A 43 11.04 -4.22 -21.21
CA SER A 43 10.23 -5.44 -21.30
C SER A 43 9.61 -5.79 -19.96
N MET A 44 8.28 -5.69 -19.89
CA MET A 44 7.44 -5.98 -18.71
C MET A 44 7.62 -7.38 -18.10
N LEU A 45 8.11 -8.38 -18.86
CA LEU A 45 8.19 -9.78 -18.40
C LEU A 45 9.59 -10.25 -17.97
N THR A 46 10.67 -9.56 -18.37
CA THR A 46 12.03 -10.12 -18.23
C THR A 46 13.07 -9.13 -17.72
N SER A 47 12.71 -7.85 -17.58
CA SER A 47 13.70 -6.81 -17.23
C SER A 47 13.75 -6.59 -15.72
N ARG A 48 14.51 -7.46 -15.03
CA ARG A 48 15.03 -7.20 -13.68
C ARG A 48 16.54 -7.20 -13.71
N PRO A 49 17.22 -6.36 -12.91
CA PRO A 49 16.77 -5.73 -11.67
C PRO A 49 15.83 -4.53 -11.85
N GLU A 50 14.86 -4.43 -10.94
CA GLU A 50 13.94 -3.29 -10.80
C GLU A 50 14.15 -2.63 -9.44
N ILE A 51 14.28 -1.30 -9.40
CA ILE A 51 14.29 -0.52 -8.17
C ILE A 51 13.05 0.37 -8.16
N ARG A 52 12.20 0.21 -7.14
CA ARG A 52 10.98 0.97 -6.95
C ARG A 52 11.06 1.81 -5.69
N PHE A 53 10.92 3.10 -5.85
CA PHE A 53 10.63 4.02 -4.76
C PHE A 53 9.13 4.17 -4.64
N TYR A 54 8.60 4.08 -3.44
CA TYR A 54 7.17 4.21 -3.22
C TYR A 54 6.88 5.06 -1.99
N ALA A 55 5.79 5.82 -2.09
CA ALA A 55 5.19 6.58 -1.02
C ALA A 55 3.74 6.10 -0.91
N THR A 56 3.41 5.51 0.23
CA THR A 56 2.11 4.94 0.51
C THR A 56 1.44 5.74 1.62
N TYR A 57 0.23 6.20 1.35
CA TYR A 57 -0.67 6.80 2.32
C TYR A 57 -1.83 5.84 2.54
N ILE A 58 -2.03 5.40 3.77
CA ILE A 58 -3.17 4.56 4.18
C ILE A 58 -3.98 5.36 5.18
N LYS A 59 -5.30 5.36 5.03
CA LYS A 59 -6.23 5.93 5.99
C LYS A 59 -7.34 4.94 6.30
N ALA A 60 -7.58 4.72 7.58
CA ALA A 60 -8.76 4.05 8.10
C ALA A 60 -9.92 5.06 8.17
N LEU A 61 -11.10 4.65 7.71
CA LEU A 61 -12.34 5.43 7.71
C LEU A 61 -13.30 4.93 8.78
N GLU A 62 -13.42 3.62 8.92
CA GLU A 62 -14.22 2.96 9.95
C GLU A 62 -13.32 2.02 10.73
N ASN A 63 -13.37 2.14 12.06
CA ASN A 63 -12.43 1.49 12.98
C ASN A 63 -13.19 1.05 14.25
N GLU A 64 -14.30 0.34 14.07
CA GLU A 64 -15.26 0.02 15.15
C GLU A 64 -14.75 -1.09 16.10
N LEU A 65 -13.71 -1.85 15.75
CA LEU A 65 -13.28 -3.06 16.48
C LEU A 65 -12.30 -2.84 17.62
N ASP A 66 -11.22 -2.08 17.38
CA ASP A 66 -10.04 -2.13 18.24
C ASP A 66 -9.53 -0.74 18.63
N GLY A 67 -10.11 0.33 18.06
CA GLY A 67 -9.43 1.63 18.08
C GLY A 67 -8.03 1.48 17.50
N PHE A 68 -7.89 0.75 16.39
CA PHE A 68 -6.59 0.45 15.77
C PHE A 68 -5.99 1.77 15.30
N THR A 69 -5.18 2.36 16.15
CA THR A 69 -4.37 3.50 15.81
C THR A 69 -3.08 2.99 15.21
N PHE A 70 -2.71 3.52 14.05
CA PHE A 70 -1.33 3.40 13.58
C PHE A 70 -0.38 3.99 14.65
N GLU A 71 0.92 3.67 14.60
CA GLU A 71 1.95 3.93 15.65
C GLU A 71 1.88 5.30 16.39
N ASP A 72 1.18 6.29 15.84
CA ASP A 72 1.06 7.67 16.34
C ASP A 72 -0.36 8.09 16.83
N ASN A 73 -1.26 7.17 17.19
CA ASN A 73 -2.65 7.50 17.60
C ASN A 73 -3.49 8.20 16.53
N LYS A 74 -3.14 8.03 15.24
CA LYS A 74 -3.83 8.62 14.10
C LYS A 74 -4.48 7.54 13.24
N ASP A 75 -5.57 7.90 12.59
CA ASP A 75 -6.30 7.04 11.65
C ASP A 75 -5.60 6.94 10.29
N ASP A 76 -4.47 7.63 10.11
CA ASP A 76 -3.69 7.63 8.88
C ASP A 76 -2.21 7.36 9.11
N GLN A 77 -1.61 6.63 8.17
CA GLN A 77 -0.19 6.31 8.13
C GLN A 77 0.38 6.69 6.78
N PHE A 78 1.50 7.42 6.83
CA PHE A 78 2.31 7.71 5.66
C PHE A 78 3.63 6.93 5.76
N ALA A 79 3.91 6.12 4.75
CA ALA A 79 5.12 5.33 4.65
C ALA A 79 5.85 5.67 3.35
N VAL A 80 7.17 5.83 3.43
CA VAL A 80 8.04 5.96 2.26
C VAL A 80 9.08 4.85 2.31
N GLY A 81 9.40 4.29 1.15
CA GLY A 81 10.32 3.18 1.06
C GLY A 81 10.94 3.03 -0.31
N ALA A 82 12.00 2.23 -0.34
CA ALA A 82 12.61 1.75 -1.55
C ALA A 82 12.61 0.22 -1.50
N GLN A 83 12.15 -0.41 -2.57
CA GLN A 83 12.18 -1.84 -2.77
C GLN A 83 13.00 -2.13 -4.03
N ALA A 84 13.93 -3.06 -3.93
CA ALA A 84 14.57 -3.65 -5.10
C ALA A 84 14.05 -5.08 -5.24
N GLU A 85 13.67 -5.48 -6.44
CA GLU A 85 13.31 -6.86 -6.72
C GLU A 85 14.17 -7.37 -7.87
N ILE A 86 14.83 -8.48 -7.60
CA ILE A 86 15.84 -9.12 -8.44
C ILE A 86 15.49 -10.61 -8.48
N TRP A 87 15.40 -11.17 -9.67
CA TRP A 87 15.32 -12.62 -9.89
C TRP A 87 16.38 -12.99 -10.94
N TRP A 88 16.88 -14.23 -10.89
CA TRP A 88 17.84 -14.80 -11.85
C TRP A 88 17.29 -16.08 -12.47
#